data_AF-A0A077ZCS5-F1
#
_entry.id   AF-A0A077ZCS5-F1
#
_cell.length_a   1.000
_cell.length_b   1.000
_cell.length_c   1.000
_cell.angle_alpha   90.00
_cell.angle_beta   90.00
_cell.angle_gamma   90.00
#
_symmetry.space_group_name_H-M   'P 1'
#
loop_
_entity.id
_entity.type
_entity.pdbx_description
1 polymer ?
#
loop_
_entity_poly.entity_id
_entity_poly.type
_entity_poly.pdbx_seq_one_letter_code
_entity_poly.pdbx_strand_id
1 'polypeptide(L)'
;MPLVHVVATWNLPLNDGVHRIELEHGTTTGKRIIRVDGQEVLRKDWLFKLVGREDFFVKKFRCAVVIEASSVFSYQYSLIVDGKPFQTFADSMMKTLKAWETTLDGAPYYVCLGTNCSVVILSFPPAELSMYIFSKFFSPSTKSYWFPSALTKRCEMLYFS
;
A
#
# COMPACT_ATOMS: atom_id res chain seq x y z
N MET A 1 -10.21 -13.46 -17.72
CA MET A 1 -10.63 -12.45 -16.73
C MET A 1 -11.38 -11.36 -17.48
N PRO A 2 -12.58 -10.93 -17.06
CA PRO A 2 -13.20 -9.77 -17.68
C PRO A 2 -12.29 -8.56 -17.41
N LEU A 3 -12.17 -7.66 -18.39
CA LEU A 3 -11.43 -6.40 -18.27
C LEU A 3 -12.06 -5.55 -17.16
N VAL A 4 -11.62 -5.75 -15.93
CA VAL A 4 -11.96 -4.90 -14.79
C VAL A 4 -11.26 -3.56 -15.01
N HIS A 5 -12.05 -2.51 -15.24
CA HIS A 5 -11.54 -1.19 -15.58
C HIS A 5 -11.16 -0.41 -14.31
N VAL A 6 -10.08 -0.85 -13.67
CA VAL A 6 -9.52 -0.21 -12.48
C VAL A 6 -8.95 1.15 -12.86
N VAL A 7 -9.46 2.21 -12.24
CA VAL A 7 -9.06 3.61 -12.51
C VAL A 7 -8.09 4.17 -11.47
N ALA A 8 -8.03 3.56 -10.29
CA ALA A 8 -7.11 3.94 -9.24
C ALA A 8 -6.76 2.73 -8.36
N THR A 9 -5.54 2.73 -7.84
CA THR A 9 -5.04 1.72 -6.91
C THR A 9 -4.20 2.39 -5.83
N TRP A 10 -4.41 1.98 -4.58
CA TRP A 10 -3.63 2.42 -3.44
C TRP A 10 -3.12 1.22 -2.66
N ASN A 11 -1.86 1.25 -2.25
CA ASN A 11 -1.27 0.28 -1.35
C ASN A 11 -1.25 0.89 0.06
N LEU A 12 -2.17 0.48 0.92
CA LEU A 12 -2.31 1.01 2.27
C LEU A 12 -1.42 0.21 3.23
N PRO A 13 -0.28 0.77 3.70
CA PRO A 13 0.52 0.12 4.72
C PRO A 13 -0.23 0.18 6.05
N LEU A 14 -0.43 -0.96 6.69
CA LEU A 14 -0.96 -1.12 8.04
C LEU A 14 0.01 -1.97 8.88
N ASN A 15 -0.32 -2.16 10.15
CA ASN A 15 0.50 -2.91 11.09
C ASN A 15 0.58 -4.41 10.79
N ASP A 16 -0.36 -4.97 10.03
CA ASP A 16 -0.39 -6.38 9.67
C ASP A 16 0.02 -6.66 8.22
N GLY A 17 0.39 -5.63 7.46
CA GLY A 17 0.76 -5.76 6.06
C GLY A 17 0.27 -4.61 5.20
N VAL A 18 0.41 -4.79 3.89
CA VAL A 18 -0.03 -3.82 2.89
C VAL A 18 -1.33 -4.30 2.28
N HIS A 19 -2.38 -3.46 2.37
CA HIS A 19 -3.69 -3.75 1.80
C HIS A 19 -3.86 -3.03 0.47
N ARG A 20 -4.19 -3.78 -0.59
CA ARG A 20 -4.39 -3.22 -1.92
C ARG A 20 -5.84 -2.78 -2.10
N ILE A 21 -6.05 -1.48 -2.26
CA ILE A 21 -7.36 -0.88 -2.51
C ILE A 21 -7.47 -0.56 -4.00
N GLU A 22 -8.53 -1.01 -4.65
CA GLU A 22 -8.79 -0.78 -6.07
C GLU A 22 -10.14 -0.11 -6.27
N LEU A 23 -10.20 0.85 -7.20
CA LEU A 23 -11.42 1.52 -7.60
C LEU A 23 -11.72 1.24 -9.07
N GLU A 24 -12.92 0.76 -9.35
CA GLU A 24 -13.54 0.90 -10.68
C GLU A 24 -14.51 2.08 -10.67
N HIS A 25 -14.48 2.86 -11.75
CA HIS A 25 -15.41 3.95 -11.96
C HIS A 25 -15.92 3.97 -13.41
N GLY A 26 -17.22 3.75 -13.59
CA GLY A 26 -17.91 3.83 -14.87
C GLY A 26 -18.36 5.27 -15.14
N THR A 27 -17.68 5.96 -16.04
CA THR A 27 -17.95 7.37 -16.37
C THR A 27 -19.27 7.60 -17.13
N THR A 28 -19.88 6.53 -17.68
CA THR A 28 -21.19 6.60 -18.34
C THR A 28 -22.35 6.32 -17.40
N THR A 29 -22.19 5.35 -16.49
CA THR A 29 -23.27 4.89 -15.59
C THR A 29 -23.15 5.42 -14.17
N GLY A 30 -22.03 6.06 -13.82
CA GLY A 30 -21.67 6.37 -12.44
C GLY A 30 -21.35 5.13 -11.60
N LYS A 31 -21.15 3.96 -12.23
CA LYS A 31 -20.82 2.72 -11.52
C LYS A 31 -19.56 2.90 -10.67
N ARG A 32 -19.57 2.40 -9.43
CA ARG A 32 -18.41 2.40 -8.54
C ARG A 32 -18.25 1.00 -7.93
N ILE A 33 -17.05 0.44 -7.99
CA ILE A 33 -16.68 -0.75 -7.22
C ILE A 33 -15.39 -0.46 -6.47
N ILE A 34 -15.39 -0.74 -5.17
CA ILE A 34 -14.17 -0.71 -4.36
C ILE A 34 -13.83 -2.13 -3.96
N ARG A 35 -12.59 -2.53 -4.19
CA ARG A 35 -12.02 -3.78 -3.69
C ARG A 35 -10.91 -3.53 -2.70
N VAL A 36 -10.82 -4.39 -1.71
CA VAL A 36 -9.70 -4.46 -0.77
C VAL A 36 -9.18 -5.89 -0.83
N ASP A 37 -7.90 -6.04 -1.18
CA ASP A 37 -7.24 -7.35 -1.36
C ASP A 37 -7.99 -8.29 -2.29
N GLY A 38 -8.55 -7.73 -3.38
CA GLY A 38 -9.33 -8.46 -4.37
C GLY A 38 -10.78 -8.76 -3.96
N GLN A 39 -11.18 -8.49 -2.72
CA GLN A 39 -12.57 -8.66 -2.25
C GLN A 39 -13.37 -7.37 -2.45
N GLU A 40 -14.56 -7.46 -3.04
CA GLU A 40 -15.48 -6.32 -3.15
C GLU A 40 -16.03 -5.91 -1.79
N VAL A 41 -15.75 -4.67 -1.38
CA VAL A 41 -16.25 -4.07 -0.13
C VAL A 41 -17.37 -3.06 -0.38
N LEU A 42 -17.47 -2.53 -1.60
CA LEU A 42 -18.52 -1.61 -2.01
C LEU A 42 -18.81 -1.78 -3.50
N ARG A 43 -20.10 -1.77 -3.84
CA ARG A 43 -20.58 -1.77 -5.22
C ARG A 43 -21.80 -0.87 -5.35
N LYS A 44 -21.78 -0.02 -6.37
CA LYS A 44 -22.92 0.76 -6.85
C LYS A 44 -22.96 0.64 -8.36
N ASP A 45 -23.98 0.00 -8.90
CA ASP A 45 -24.04 -0.27 -10.33
C ASP A 45 -24.46 0.95 -11.16
N TRP A 46 -25.16 1.91 -10.55
CA TRP A 46 -25.59 3.13 -11.21
C TRP A 46 -25.66 4.31 -10.25
N LEU A 47 -25.17 5.47 -10.70
CA LEU A 47 -25.29 6.76 -10.01
C LEU A 47 -25.49 7.87 -11.04
N PHE A 48 -26.45 8.76 -10.77
CA PHE A 48 -26.66 9.95 -11.61
C PHE A 48 -25.48 10.92 -11.57
N LYS A 49 -24.79 11.02 -10.42
CA LYS A 49 -23.61 11.88 -10.24
C LYS A 49 -22.33 11.06 -10.40
N LEU A 50 -21.44 11.53 -11.28
CA LEU A 50 -20.13 10.90 -11.53
C LEU A 50 -19.11 11.26 -10.45
N VAL A 51 -19.19 12.47 -9.88
CA VAL A 51 -18.38 12.90 -8.73
C VAL A 51 -19.04 12.52 -7.40
N GLY A 52 -18.25 12.42 -6.33
CA GLY A 52 -18.77 12.15 -5.00
C GLY A 52 -17.76 11.49 -4.07
N ARG A 53 -18.28 10.95 -2.96
CA ARG A 53 -17.49 10.31 -1.92
C ARG A 53 -18.12 8.98 -1.53
N GLU A 54 -17.28 7.97 -1.35
CA GLU A 54 -17.68 6.63 -0.93
C GLU A 54 -16.86 6.24 0.31
N ASP A 55 -17.51 6.15 1.46
CA ASP A 55 -16.91 5.70 2.72
C ASP A 55 -16.96 4.17 2.82
N PHE A 56 -15.88 3.57 3.31
CA PHE A 56 -15.74 2.13 3.55
C PHE A 56 -14.71 1.90 4.67
N PHE A 57 -14.48 0.64 5.03
CA PHE A 57 -13.50 0.29 6.06
C PHE A 57 -12.45 -0.67 5.52
N VAL A 58 -11.21 -0.44 5.93
CA VAL A 58 -10.13 -1.44 5.86
C VAL A 58 -9.80 -1.80 7.30
N LYS A 59 -10.29 -2.96 7.74
CA LYS A 59 -10.27 -3.37 9.16
C LYS A 59 -10.93 -2.32 10.06
N LYS A 60 -10.15 -1.68 10.93
CA LYS A 60 -10.60 -0.63 11.85
C LYS A 60 -10.45 0.79 11.31
N PHE A 61 -9.77 0.96 10.17
CA PHE A 61 -9.47 2.27 9.60
C PHE A 61 -10.61 2.72 8.69
N ARG A 62 -11.13 3.93 8.95
CA ARG A 62 -12.20 4.51 8.13
C ARG A 62 -11.57 5.11 6.87
N CYS A 63 -11.95 4.56 5.73
CA CYS A 63 -11.46 4.99 4.42
C CYS A 63 -12.57 5.72 3.65
N ALA A 64 -12.18 6.63 2.77
CA ALA A 64 -13.10 7.23 1.81
C ALA A 64 -12.40 7.46 0.47
N VAL A 65 -13.00 6.95 -0.61
CA VAL A 65 -12.64 7.34 -1.97
C VAL A 65 -13.41 8.61 -2.32
N VAL A 66 -12.71 9.62 -2.81
CA VAL A 66 -13.29 10.87 -3.31
C VAL A 66 -13.00 10.97 -4.81
N ILE A 67 -14.06 11.22 -5.58
CA ILE A 67 -14.04 11.39 -7.03
C ILE A 67 -14.40 12.83 -7.33
N GLU A 68 -13.47 13.55 -7.94
CA GLU A 68 -13.61 14.98 -8.26
C GLU A 68 -13.43 15.19 -9.76
N ALA A 69 -14.10 16.20 -10.31
CA ALA A 69 -13.85 16.61 -11.69
C ALA A 69 -12.54 17.42 -11.72
N SER A 70 -11.54 16.91 -12.45
CA SER A 70 -10.25 17.58 -12.62
C SER A 70 -10.27 18.52 -13.83
N SER A 71 -10.97 18.12 -14.90
CA SER A 71 -11.22 18.93 -16.09
C SER A 71 -12.57 18.57 -16.70
N VAL A 72 -12.91 19.17 -17.85
CA VAL A 72 -14.18 18.92 -18.58
C VAL A 72 -14.42 17.42 -18.85
N PHE A 73 -13.35 16.65 -19.08
CA PHE A 73 -13.45 15.22 -19.42
C PHE A 73 -12.55 14.32 -18.57
N SER A 74 -12.05 14.80 -17.42
CA SER A 74 -11.19 13.99 -16.54
C SER A 74 -11.61 14.05 -15.08
N TYR A 75 -11.35 12.94 -14.39
CA TYR A 75 -11.62 12.78 -12.97
C TYR A 75 -10.32 12.58 -12.20
N GLN A 76 -10.28 13.14 -11.00
CA GLN A 76 -9.25 12.87 -10.01
C GLN A 76 -9.81 11.94 -8.94
N TYR A 77 -8.97 11.02 -8.49
CA TYR A 77 -9.29 10.04 -7.47
C TYR A 77 -8.37 10.22 -6.27
N SER A 78 -8.97 10.47 -5.12
CA SER A 78 -8.24 10.68 -3.87
C SER A 78 -8.72 9.67 -2.84
N LEU A 79 -7.81 9.14 -2.03
CA LEU A 79 -8.12 8.30 -0.89
C LEU A 79 -7.86 9.07 0.40
N ILE A 80 -8.82 9.00 1.32
CA ILE A 80 -8.73 9.54 2.67
C ILE A 80 -8.75 8.36 3.65
N VAL A 81 -7.84 8.34 4.62
CA VAL A 81 -7.75 7.31 5.66
C VAL A 81 -7.70 7.99 7.02
N ASP A 82 -8.64 7.66 7.90
CA ASP A 82 -8.83 8.28 9.23
C ASP A 82 -8.80 9.82 9.17
N GLY A 83 -9.49 10.37 8.18
CA GLY A 83 -9.62 11.82 7.98
C GLY A 83 -8.39 12.50 7.38
N LYS A 84 -7.33 11.76 7.05
CA LYS A 84 -6.11 12.29 6.42
C LYS A 84 -6.02 11.88 4.94
N PRO A 85 -5.48 12.74 4.06
CA PRO A 85 -5.11 12.31 2.70
C PRO A 85 -4.18 11.10 2.75
N PHE A 86 -4.33 10.19 1.79
CA PHE A 86 -3.62 8.91 1.75
C PHE A 86 -2.10 9.06 1.95
N GLN A 87 -1.46 9.97 1.22
CA GLN A 87 0.00 10.15 1.33
C GLN A 87 0.41 10.54 2.75
N THR A 88 -0.29 11.50 3.36
CA THR A 88 -0.02 11.94 4.74
C THR A 88 -0.24 10.82 5.75
N PHE A 89 -1.28 10.00 5.56
CA PHE A 89 -1.53 8.83 6.40
C PHE A 89 -0.42 7.79 6.24
N ALA A 90 -0.09 7.42 5.00
CA ALA A 90 0.92 6.41 4.68
C ALA A 90 2.29 6.79 5.24
N ASP A 91 2.72 8.04 5.07
CA ASP A 91 3.99 8.53 5.62
C ASP A 91 4.01 8.47 7.16
N SER A 92 2.89 8.82 7.80
CA SER A 92 2.74 8.73 9.26
C SER A 92 2.78 7.29 9.75
N MET A 93 2.14 6.37 9.01
CA MET A 93 2.13 4.96 9.35
C MET A 93 3.51 4.34 9.16
N MET A 94 4.20 4.62 8.05
CA MET A 94 5.55 4.14 7.80
C MET A 94 6.52 4.60 8.88
N LYS A 95 6.46 5.87 9.31
CA LYS A 95 7.25 6.37 10.45
C LYS A 95 6.96 5.60 11.74
N THR A 96 5.69 5.29 12.00
CA THR A 96 5.25 4.57 13.20
C THR A 96 5.73 3.11 13.17
N LEU A 97 5.64 2.46 12.01
CA LEU A 97 6.10 1.09 11.78
C LEU A 97 7.63 0.98 11.61
N LYS A 98 8.36 2.11 11.61
CA LYS A 98 9.77 2.18 11.22
C LYS A 98 10.01 1.45 9.89
N ALA A 99 9.13 1.75 8.94
CA ALA A 99 9.09 1.18 7.61
C ALA A 99 9.57 2.17 6.57
N TRP A 100 10.09 1.65 5.45
CA TRP A 100 10.40 2.42 4.26
C TRP A 100 9.97 1.66 3.01
N GLU A 101 9.59 2.40 1.98
CA GLU A 101 9.38 1.87 0.64
C GLU A 101 10.74 1.75 -0.08
N THR A 102 10.93 0.66 -0.80
CA THR A 102 12.09 0.42 -1.67
C THR A 102 11.62 -0.24 -2.95
N THR A 103 12.36 -0.11 -4.04
CA THR A 103 12.02 -0.76 -5.30
C THR A 103 13.05 -1.84 -5.61
N LEU A 104 12.60 -3.08 -5.79
CA LEU A 104 13.43 -4.18 -6.31
C LEU A 104 12.83 -4.65 -7.63
N ASP A 105 13.67 -4.71 -8.67
CA ASP A 105 13.29 -5.16 -10.01
C ASP A 105 12.01 -4.49 -10.56
N GLY A 106 11.87 -3.19 -10.26
CA GLY A 106 10.71 -2.38 -10.69
C GLY A 106 9.44 -2.58 -9.86
N ALA A 107 9.44 -3.50 -8.89
CA ALA A 107 8.32 -3.71 -7.98
C ALA A 107 8.53 -2.95 -6.65
N PRO A 108 7.51 -2.25 -6.13
CA PRO A 108 7.59 -1.59 -4.83
C PRO A 108 7.51 -2.61 -3.69
N TYR A 109 8.37 -2.43 -2.70
CA TYR A 109 8.45 -3.21 -1.49
C TYR A 109 8.44 -2.33 -0.24
N TYR A 110 7.71 -2.76 0.79
CA TYR A 110 7.72 -2.08 2.09
C TYR A 110 8.54 -2.89 3.07
N VAL A 111 9.55 -2.28 3.67
CA VAL A 111 10.50 -2.94 4.58
C VAL A 111 10.38 -2.29 5.96
N CYS A 112 10.12 -3.08 6.99
CA CYS A 112 9.98 -2.63 8.38
C CYS A 112 11.09 -3.18 9.26
N LEU A 113 11.48 -2.40 10.27
CA LEU A 113 12.32 -2.84 11.37
C LEU A 113 11.45 -3.21 12.58
N GLY A 114 11.35 -4.50 12.86
CA GLY A 114 10.73 -5.03 14.07
C GLY A 114 11.52 -4.66 15.34
N THR A 115 10.85 -4.70 16.49
CA THR A 115 11.38 -4.31 17.81
C THR A 115 12.64 -5.07 18.22
N ASN A 116 12.81 -6.29 17.72
CA ASN A 116 13.98 -7.15 17.95
C ASN A 116 14.99 -7.10 16.80
N CYS A 117 15.04 -6.01 16.04
CA CYS A 117 15.97 -5.87 14.92
C CYS A 117 15.75 -6.98 13.87
N SER A 118 14.50 -7.31 13.58
CA SER A 118 14.12 -8.21 12.49
C SER A 118 13.59 -7.39 11.32
N VAL A 119 14.14 -7.59 10.13
CA VAL A 119 13.66 -6.96 8.91
C VAL A 119 12.42 -7.74 8.44
N VAL A 120 11.27 -7.08 8.40
CA VAL A 120 10.01 -7.65 7.89
C VAL A 120 9.67 -6.96 6.58
N ILE A 121 9.59 -7.72 5.49
CA ILE A 121 9.14 -7.18 4.20
C ILE A 121 7.61 -7.34 4.18
N LEU A 122 6.86 -6.24 4.22
CA LEU A 122 5.39 -6.25 4.28
C LEU A 122 4.72 -6.55 2.94
N SER A 123 5.50 -6.69 1.87
CA SER A 123 5.04 -7.15 0.56
C SER A 123 5.83 -8.40 0.18
N PHE A 124 5.19 -9.57 0.32
CA PHE A 124 5.77 -10.87 0.02
C PHE A 124 6.33 -10.92 -1.40
N PRO A 125 7.65 -11.05 -1.60
CA PRO A 125 8.16 -11.48 -2.89
C PRO A 125 8.14 -13.03 -2.97
N PRO A 126 8.20 -13.61 -4.18
CA PRO A 126 8.54 -15.02 -4.32
C PRO A 126 9.88 -15.32 -3.60
N ALA A 127 10.00 -16.53 -3.03
CA ALA A 127 11.05 -16.91 -2.06
C ALA A 127 12.50 -16.56 -2.49
N GLU A 128 12.79 -16.50 -3.78
CA GLU A 128 14.11 -16.17 -4.31
C GLU A 128 14.58 -14.73 -3.99
N LEU A 129 13.65 -13.80 -3.80
CA LEU A 129 13.96 -12.37 -3.58
C LEU A 129 14.29 -12.05 -2.11
N SER A 130 13.92 -12.89 -1.15
CA SER A 130 14.32 -12.69 0.25
C SER A 130 15.84 -12.73 0.39
N MET A 131 16.49 -13.65 -0.33
CA MET A 131 17.94 -13.80 -0.39
C MET A 131 18.62 -12.57 -1.03
N TYR A 132 17.96 -11.92 -1.98
CA TYR A 132 18.50 -10.74 -2.67
C TYR A 132 18.46 -9.48 -1.79
N ILE A 133 17.40 -9.30 -1.02
CA ILE A 133 17.32 -8.23 -0.01
C ILE A 133 18.34 -8.51 1.09
N PHE A 134 18.49 -9.78 1.50
CA PHE A 134 19.54 -10.17 2.43
C PHE A 134 20.93 -9.80 1.90
N SER A 135 21.28 -10.14 0.65
CA SER A 135 22.63 -9.87 0.13
C SER A 135 22.93 -8.38 -0.08
N LYS A 136 21.93 -7.58 -0.46
CA LYS A 136 22.12 -6.12 -0.64
C LYS A 136 22.27 -5.40 0.69
N PHE A 137 21.47 -5.78 1.68
CA PHE A 137 21.50 -5.09 2.95
C PHE A 137 22.48 -5.73 3.92
N PHE A 138 22.85 -7.00 3.83
CA PHE A 138 23.74 -7.67 4.76
C PHE A 138 25.19 -7.71 4.24
N SER A 139 26.10 -7.08 4.97
CA SER A 139 27.53 -7.27 4.73
C SER A 139 28.01 -8.55 5.43
N PRO A 140 28.54 -9.54 4.67
CA PRO A 140 29.06 -10.77 5.25
C PRO A 140 30.26 -10.52 6.17
N SER A 141 31.06 -9.48 5.90
CA SER A 141 32.29 -9.19 6.63
C SER A 141 32.04 -8.65 8.04
N THR A 142 30.94 -7.92 8.23
CA THR A 142 30.62 -7.25 9.50
C THR A 142 29.45 -7.90 10.24
N LYS A 143 28.76 -8.88 9.62
CA LYS A 143 27.45 -9.39 10.06
C LYS A 143 26.51 -8.23 10.42
N SER A 144 26.53 -7.18 9.63
CA SER A 144 25.76 -5.96 9.88
C SER A 144 25.07 -5.52 8.60
N TYR A 145 23.91 -4.91 8.77
CA TYR A 145 23.17 -4.40 7.62
C TYR A 145 23.66 -3.00 7.25
N TRP A 146 23.88 -2.75 5.95
CA TRP A 146 24.15 -1.44 5.38
C TRP A 146 22.84 -0.76 5.02
N PHE A 147 22.47 0.27 5.78
CA PHE A 147 21.35 1.16 5.46
C PHE A 147 21.88 2.54 5.05
N PRO A 148 21.22 3.26 4.12
CA PRO A 148 21.58 4.64 3.79
C PRO A 148 21.33 5.54 4.99
N SER A 149 22.41 5.82 5.72
CA SER A 149 22.59 6.78 6.82
C SER A 149 21.66 6.66 8.05
N ALA A 150 22.31 6.52 9.21
CA ALA A 150 21.80 6.66 10.56
C ALA A 150 20.85 5.55 11.07
N LEU A 151 21.43 4.40 11.45
CA LEU A 151 21.21 3.69 12.73
C LEU A 151 21.81 2.29 12.65
N THR A 152 23.06 2.15 13.09
CA THR A 152 23.76 0.87 13.18
C THR A 152 23.33 0.14 14.45
N LYS A 153 22.33 -0.75 14.37
CA LYS A 153 22.14 -1.83 15.35
C LYS A 153 22.03 -3.17 14.62
N ARG A 154 22.76 -4.16 15.13
CA ARG A 154 22.78 -5.55 14.64
C ARG A 154 21.34 -6.07 14.55
N CYS A 155 20.95 -6.48 13.36
CA CYS A 155 19.69 -7.17 13.11
C CYS A 155 19.94 -8.67 12.96
N GLU A 156 19.02 -9.50 13.44
CA GLU A 156 18.95 -10.93 13.13
C GLU A 156 17.64 -11.16 12.39
N MET A 157 17.70 -11.74 11.20
CA MET A 157 16.51 -11.99 10.39
C MET A 157 15.90 -13.32 10.84
N LEU A 158 14.66 -13.27 11.32
CA LEU A 158 13.87 -14.47 11.60
C LEU A 158 13.02 -14.78 10.37
N TYR A 159 13.36 -15.89 9.71
CA TYR A 159 12.49 -16.51 8.70
C TYR A 159 11.41 -17.29 9.44
N PHE A 160 10.14 -16.94 9.23
CA PHE A 160 9.04 -17.84 9.54
C PHE A 160 8.82 -18.73 8.31
N SER A 161 8.96 -20.04 8.55
CA SER A 161 8.75 -21.14 7.60
C SER A 161 7.33 -21.24 7.10
#